data_AF-A0A7S3QBF4-F1
#
_entry.id   AF-A0A7S3QBF4-F1
#
_cell.length_a   1.000
_cell.length_b   1.000
_cell.length_c   1.000
_cell.angle_alpha   90.00
_cell.angle_beta   90.00
_cell.angle_gamma   90.00
#
_symmetry.space_group_name_H-M   'P 1'
#
loop_
_entity.id
_entity.type
_entity.pdbx_description
1 polymer ?
#
loop_
_entity_poly.entity_id
_entity_poly.type
_entity_poly.pdbx_seq_one_letter_code
_entity_poly.pdbx_strand_id
1 'polypeptide(L)'
;SKHPLVLSLLLITAASPVASAVKQAFANLNELRAAADSYCANPDGYNTATYGPIEDWDVSMVTSMHSVFRSKTTCNPNIGSWDVSKVTDFFDMFSGANDFNQDISNWDVSS
;
A
#
# COMPACT_ATOMS: atom_id res chain seq x y z
N SER A 1 -0.98 -34.20 20.73
CA SER A 1 -0.74 -35.29 19.76
C SER A 1 -2.03 -35.55 19.00
N LYS A 2 -1.99 -35.32 17.68
CA LYS A 2 -2.88 -35.84 16.62
C LYS A 2 -4.32 -35.30 16.53
N HIS A 3 -4.61 -34.69 15.39
CA HIS A 3 -5.95 -34.55 14.80
C HIS A 3 -6.59 -35.92 14.51
N PRO A 4 -7.92 -35.96 14.34
CA PRO A 4 -8.44 -36.39 13.03
C PRO A 4 -9.63 -35.56 12.48
N LEU A 5 -9.77 -35.66 11.16
CA LEU A 5 -10.76 -35.08 10.23
C LEU A 5 -12.23 -35.44 10.54
N VAL A 6 -13.21 -34.59 10.19
CA VAL A 6 -14.26 -34.87 9.15
C VAL A 6 -14.87 -33.56 8.61
N LEU A 7 -14.99 -33.53 7.28
CA LEU A 7 -15.62 -32.56 6.38
C LEU A 7 -17.15 -32.48 6.56
N SER A 8 -17.72 -31.27 6.62
CA SER A 8 -19.15 -31.03 6.33
C SER A 8 -19.31 -29.79 5.47
N LEU A 9 -19.74 -30.03 4.24
CA LEU A 9 -20.01 -29.07 3.17
C LEU A 9 -21.40 -28.45 3.39
N LEU A 10 -21.47 -27.14 3.68
CA LEU A 10 -22.68 -26.37 3.40
C LEU A 10 -22.51 -25.68 2.05
N LEU A 11 -23.30 -26.13 1.07
CA LEU A 11 -23.55 -25.40 -0.16
C LEU A 11 -24.28 -24.10 0.19
N ILE A 12 -23.55 -23.00 0.29
CA ILE A 12 -24.13 -21.67 0.19
C ILE A 12 -23.91 -21.22 -1.24
N THR A 13 -24.97 -21.28 -2.05
CA THR A 13 -25.04 -20.52 -3.30
C THR A 13 -25.12 -19.04 -2.92
N ALA A 14 -23.98 -18.37 -2.80
CA ALA A 14 -23.92 -16.92 -2.76
C ALA A 14 -23.40 -16.46 -4.12
N ALA A 15 -24.19 -15.62 -4.79
CA ALA A 15 -23.77 -14.85 -5.94
C ALA A 15 -22.38 -14.28 -5.70
N SER A 16 -21.49 -14.38 -6.70
CA SER A 16 -20.19 -13.73 -6.67
C SER A 16 -20.35 -12.27 -6.24
N PRO A 17 -19.80 -11.85 -5.10
CA PRO A 17 -19.60 -10.44 -4.91
C PRO A 17 -18.42 -10.08 -5.80
N VAL A 18 -18.65 -9.28 -6.84
CA VAL A 18 -17.62 -8.33 -7.28
C VAL A 18 -17.50 -7.31 -6.13
N ALA A 19 -16.94 -7.75 -5.02
CA ALA A 19 -16.58 -6.87 -3.93
C ALA A 19 -15.40 -6.06 -4.47
N SER A 20 -15.66 -4.79 -4.76
CA SER A 20 -14.61 -3.78 -4.77
C SER A 20 -13.77 -4.01 -3.52
N ALA A 21 -12.53 -4.45 -3.68
CA ALA A 21 -11.60 -4.61 -2.57
C ALA A 21 -11.56 -3.25 -1.83
N VAL A 22 -11.79 -3.28 -0.53
CA VAL A 22 -11.70 -2.05 0.28
C VAL A 22 -10.23 -1.66 0.28
N LYS A 23 -9.89 -0.61 -0.48
CA LYS A 23 -8.58 0.03 -0.45
C LYS A 23 -8.28 0.48 0.98
N GLN A 24 -7.08 0.20 1.49
CA GLN A 24 -6.67 0.76 2.77
C GLN A 24 -6.49 2.27 2.61
N ALA A 25 -7.36 3.06 3.23
CA ALA A 25 -7.30 4.51 3.16
C ALA A 25 -6.35 5.10 4.22
N PHE A 26 -5.62 6.13 3.84
CA PHE A 26 -4.73 6.90 4.72
C PHE A 26 -5.18 8.35 4.76
N ALA A 27 -5.45 8.87 5.97
CA ALA A 27 -5.96 10.22 6.13
C ALA A 27 -4.85 11.29 6.20
N ASN A 28 -3.61 10.89 6.46
CA ASN A 28 -2.50 11.82 6.69
C ASN A 28 -1.11 11.17 6.52
N LEU A 29 -0.07 12.00 6.52
CA LEU A 29 1.34 11.61 6.41
C LEU A 29 1.76 10.55 7.44
N ASN A 30 1.28 10.64 8.69
CA ASN A 30 1.75 9.74 9.74
C ASN A 30 1.27 8.31 9.52
N GLU A 31 0.02 8.14 9.12
CA GLU A 31 -0.55 6.83 8.80
C GLU A 31 0.15 6.23 7.57
N LEU A 32 0.29 7.01 6.50
CA LEU A 32 0.96 6.57 5.27
C LEU A 32 2.43 6.18 5.54
N ARG A 33 3.17 7.01 6.27
CA ARG A 33 4.58 6.75 6.61
C ARG A 33 4.74 5.51 7.47
N ALA A 34 3.88 5.30 8.46
CA ALA A 34 3.93 4.09 9.29
C ALA A 34 3.70 2.82 8.46
N ALA A 35 2.76 2.86 7.51
CA ALA A 35 2.52 1.74 6.61
C ALA A 35 3.67 1.50 5.63
N ALA A 36 4.23 2.57 5.05
CA ALA A 36 5.40 2.51 4.18
C ALA A 36 6.64 1.96 4.91
N ASP A 37 6.87 2.39 6.16
CA ASP A 37 7.93 1.87 7.02
C ASP A 37 7.78 0.36 7.26
N SER A 38 6.56 -0.09 7.53
CA SER A 38 6.24 -1.52 7.69
C SER A 38 6.45 -2.31 6.40
N TYR A 39 6.00 -1.77 5.25
CA TYR A 39 6.18 -2.39 3.94
C TYR A 39 7.67 -2.57 3.62
N CYS A 40 8.45 -1.49 3.72
CA CYS A 40 9.86 -1.52 3.34
C CYS A 40 10.73 -2.36 4.30
N ALA A 41 10.24 -2.71 5.49
CA ALA A 41 10.90 -3.65 6.39
C ALA A 41 10.71 -5.12 5.97
N ASN A 42 9.63 -5.45 5.27
CA ASN A 42 9.33 -6.81 4.79
C ASN A 42 8.32 -6.78 3.62
N PRO A 43 8.78 -6.58 2.37
CA PRO A 43 7.91 -6.36 1.21
C PRO A 43 7.10 -7.60 0.80
N ASP A 44 7.57 -8.82 1.09
CA ASP A 44 7.03 -10.06 0.49
C ASP A 44 6.22 -10.96 1.45
N GLY A 45 6.23 -10.70 2.77
CA GLY A 45 5.86 -11.76 3.74
C GLY A 45 4.78 -11.48 4.78
N TYR A 46 4.44 -10.22 5.07
CA TYR A 46 3.58 -9.92 6.23
C TYR A 46 2.65 -8.72 6.07
N ASN A 47 3.00 -7.73 5.26
CA ASN A 47 2.29 -6.46 5.28
C ASN A 47 0.92 -6.47 4.57
N THR A 48 0.72 -7.39 3.63
CA THR A 48 -0.56 -7.56 2.93
C THR A 48 -1.70 -7.93 3.89
N ALA A 49 -1.41 -8.55 5.03
CA ALA A 49 -2.42 -8.89 6.03
C ALA A 49 -2.91 -7.66 6.83
N THR A 50 -2.11 -6.58 6.91
CA THR A 50 -2.44 -5.39 7.71
C THR A 50 -2.95 -4.24 6.84
N TYR A 51 -2.26 -3.92 5.74
CA TYR A 51 -2.60 -2.79 4.86
C TYR A 51 -3.03 -3.21 3.46
N GLY A 52 -3.08 -4.51 3.16
CA GLY A 52 -3.35 -5.00 1.81
C GLY A 52 -2.19 -4.76 0.83
N PRO A 53 -2.41 -5.03 -0.47
CA PRO A 53 -1.46 -4.71 -1.54
C PRO A 53 -1.17 -3.22 -1.59
N ILE A 54 0.09 -2.83 -1.77
CA ILE A 54 0.50 -1.42 -1.74
C ILE A 54 -0.05 -0.62 -2.92
N GLU A 55 -0.24 -1.28 -4.06
CA GLU A 55 -0.87 -0.73 -5.26
C GLU A 55 -2.34 -0.32 -5.04
N ASP A 56 -3.00 -0.92 -4.04
CA ASP A 56 -4.40 -0.67 -3.68
C ASP A 56 -4.55 0.36 -2.54
N TRP A 57 -3.47 0.95 -2.04
CA TRP A 57 -3.56 1.97 -1.00
C TRP A 57 -4.30 3.22 -1.51
N ASP A 58 -5.28 3.70 -0.74
CA ASP A 58 -5.99 4.95 -1.02
C ASP A 58 -5.30 6.09 -0.27
N VAL A 59 -4.52 6.87 -1.02
CA VAL A 59 -3.80 8.06 -0.55
C VAL A 59 -4.46 9.37 -0.99
N SER A 60 -5.68 9.31 -1.55
CA SER A 60 -6.38 10.47 -2.15
C SER A 60 -6.74 11.58 -1.15
N MET A 61 -6.56 11.34 0.15
CA MET A 61 -6.76 12.32 1.22
C MET A 61 -5.45 12.87 1.81
N VAL A 62 -4.30 12.31 1.43
CA VAL A 62 -2.99 12.73 1.93
C VAL A 62 -2.55 14.00 1.22
N THR A 63 -2.11 15.01 1.98
CA THR A 63 -1.64 16.30 1.45
C THR A 63 -0.12 16.49 1.53
N SER A 64 0.59 15.66 2.29
CA SER A 64 2.05 15.63 2.36
C SER A 64 2.56 14.19 2.34
N MET A 65 3.52 13.94 1.46
CA MET A 65 4.29 12.71 1.35
C MET A 65 5.77 12.94 1.72
N HIS A 66 6.02 13.96 2.54
CA HIS A 66 7.36 14.32 3.02
C HIS A 66 8.10 13.10 3.57
N SER A 67 9.24 12.78 2.94
CA SER A 67 10.16 11.73 3.37
C SER A 67 9.58 10.31 3.50
N VAL A 68 8.42 9.98 2.90
CA VAL A 68 7.74 8.67 3.09
C VAL A 68 8.64 7.48 2.75
N PHE A 69 9.47 7.58 1.71
CA PHE A 69 10.43 6.55 1.30
C PHE A 69 11.90 6.97 1.48
N ARG A 70 12.16 8.01 2.29
CA ARG A 70 13.51 8.53 2.50
C ARG A 70 14.43 7.45 3.09
N SER A 71 15.58 7.26 2.46
CA SER A 71 16.63 6.31 2.85
C SER A 71 16.18 4.85 2.92
N LYS A 72 15.07 4.48 2.27
CA LYS A 72 14.62 3.09 2.11
C LYS A 72 15.41 2.42 0.98
N THR A 73 16.69 2.15 1.23
CA THR A 73 17.67 1.82 0.16
C THR A 73 17.31 0.59 -0.66
N THR A 74 16.59 -0.39 -0.10
CA THR A 74 16.20 -1.64 -0.76
C THR A 74 14.70 -1.72 -1.12
N CYS A 75 13.96 -0.64 -0.91
CA CYS A 75 12.51 -0.65 -1.09
C CYS A 75 12.13 -0.17 -2.49
N ASN A 76 11.31 -0.97 -3.18
CA ASN A 76 10.87 -0.68 -4.54
C ASN A 76 9.35 -0.91 -4.71
N PRO A 77 8.50 -0.15 -4.02
CA PRO A 77 7.05 -0.38 -3.96
C PRO A 77 6.35 0.09 -5.24
N ASN A 78 5.48 -0.75 -5.82
CA ASN A 78 4.67 -0.37 -6.97
C ASN A 78 3.56 0.63 -6.58
N ILE A 79 3.85 1.92 -6.72
CA ILE A 79 3.00 3.04 -6.32
C ILE A 79 2.51 3.88 -7.51
N GLY A 80 2.71 3.39 -8.74
CA GLY A 80 2.32 4.11 -9.96
C GLY A 80 0.81 4.34 -10.10
N SER A 81 0.00 3.59 -9.35
CA SER A 81 -1.47 3.69 -9.34
C SER A 81 -2.04 4.60 -8.25
N TRP A 82 -1.19 5.19 -7.41
CA TRP A 82 -1.64 6.10 -6.35
C TRP A 82 -2.22 7.40 -6.92
N ASP A 83 -3.38 7.79 -6.42
CA ASP A 83 -3.96 9.12 -6.67
C ASP A 83 -3.31 10.14 -5.73
N VAL A 84 -2.35 10.90 -6.26
CA VAL A 84 -1.58 11.90 -5.51
C VAL A 84 -2.07 13.33 -5.75
N SER A 85 -3.22 13.53 -6.39
CA SER A 85 -3.66 14.85 -6.88
C SER A 85 -3.92 15.89 -5.77
N LYS A 86 -3.94 15.48 -4.50
CA LYS A 86 -4.08 16.37 -3.33
C LYS A 86 -2.76 16.61 -2.59
N VAL A 87 -1.66 15.98 -2.99
CA VAL A 87 -0.36 16.07 -2.32
C VAL A 87 0.35 17.36 -2.73
N THR A 88 0.48 18.29 -1.80
CA THR A 88 1.16 19.57 -2.03
C THR A 88 2.64 19.56 -1.61
N ASP A 89 3.11 18.49 -0.96
CA ASP A 89 4.47 18.40 -0.42
C ASP A 89 5.07 17.00 -0.63
N PHE A 90 6.06 16.93 -1.51
CA PHE A 90 6.86 15.73 -1.82
C PHE A 90 8.30 15.82 -1.31
N PHE A 91 8.61 16.79 -0.43
CA PHE A 91 10.00 17.06 -0.04
C PHE A 91 10.70 15.78 0.45
N ASP A 92 11.90 15.53 -0.05
CA ASP A 92 12.74 14.38 0.32
C ASP A 92 12.09 12.97 0.17
N MET A 93 10.93 12.83 -0.49
CA MET A 93 10.15 11.57 -0.51
C MET A 93 10.98 10.33 -0.87
N PHE A 94 11.85 10.44 -1.88
CA PHE A 94 12.73 9.37 -2.36
C PHE A 94 14.21 9.62 -2.11
N SER A 95 14.56 10.59 -1.26
CA SER A 95 15.95 10.96 -0.99
C SER A 95 16.70 9.76 -0.38
N GLY A 96 17.68 9.21 -1.10
CA GLY A 96 18.43 8.01 -0.71
C GLY A 96 17.68 6.67 -0.86
N ALA A 97 16.57 6.63 -1.60
CA ALA A 97 15.86 5.39 -1.96
C ALA A 97 16.51 4.72 -3.19
N ASN A 98 17.68 4.13 -3.00
CA ASN A 98 18.55 3.70 -4.11
C ASN A 98 17.93 2.68 -5.09
N ASP A 99 17.13 1.73 -4.58
CA ASP A 99 16.53 0.68 -5.40
C ASP A 99 15.17 1.07 -6.00
N PHE A 100 14.63 2.25 -5.69
CA PHE A 100 13.36 2.71 -6.24
C PHE A 100 13.48 2.94 -7.76
N ASN A 101 12.68 2.22 -8.54
CA ASN A 101 12.68 2.31 -10.01
C ASN A 101 11.29 2.18 -10.66
N GLN A 102 10.22 2.41 -9.92
CA GLN A 102 8.87 2.24 -10.42
C GLN A 102 8.43 3.37 -11.35
N ASP A 103 7.56 3.05 -12.29
CA ASP A 103 6.91 4.04 -13.15
C ASP A 103 5.90 4.86 -12.34
N ILE A 104 6.13 6.17 -12.30
CA ILE A 104 5.26 7.17 -11.66
C ILE A 104 4.85 8.27 -12.65
N SER A 105 5.00 8.05 -13.96
CA SER A 105 4.67 9.08 -14.96
C SER A 105 3.17 9.44 -15.01
N ASN A 106 2.32 8.62 -14.39
CA ASN A 106 0.87 8.82 -14.33
C ASN A 106 0.43 9.74 -13.18
N TRP A 107 1.34 10.15 -12.30
CA TRP A 107 1.01 11.02 -11.19
C TRP A 107 0.64 12.43 -11.67
N ASP A 108 -0.53 12.92 -11.26
CA ASP A 108 -0.88 14.34 -11.36
C ASP A 108 -0.27 15.11 -10.18
N VAL A 109 0.74 15.92 -10.47
CA VAL A 109 1.52 16.71 -9.50
C VAL A 109 1.26 18.22 -9.63
N SER A 110 0.10 18.60 -10.16
CA SER A 110 -0.23 20.01 -10.48
C SER A 110 -0.78 20.86 -9.32
N SER A 111 -0.96 20.27 -8.12
CA SER A 111 -1.54 20.89 -6.92
C SER A 111 -0.72 22.02 -6.29
#